data_AF-A0A538SHU2-F1
#
_entry.id   AF-A0A538SHU2-F1
#
_cell.length_a   1.000
_cell.length_b   1.000
_cell.length_c   1.000
_cell.angle_alpha   90.00
_cell.angle_beta   90.00
_cell.angle_gamma   90.00
#
_symmetry.space_group_name_H-M   'P 1'
#
loop_
_entity.id
_entity.type
_entity.pdbx_description
1 polymer ?
#
loop_
_entity_poly.entity_id
_entity_poly.type
_entity_poly.pdbx_seq_one_letter_code
_entity_poly.pdbx_strand_id
1 'polypeptide(L)'
;MKPGTLAVLAIGLAAASLCVRLGFWQVSLSSALAAEPLEVAQPLPGMPTVEDRRIEVFGAFDESRQVLLSGRGQAELPGVEVVTPLVLPGDSLAVLVNRGWLYAPDAVHARPQDFRERSPRAVRGIARAMGRRGAGLPYFALERDTTHALWSARSLDPDTLAVRFPYALAPWFLLELPGKGVPEKPLRSPP
;
A
#
# COMPACT_ATOMS: atom_id res chain seq x y z
N MET A 1 -49.82 -22.80 -19.31
CA MET A 1 -48.54 -22.16 -19.69
C MET A 1 -47.58 -23.24 -20.16
N LYS A 2 -46.85 -23.06 -21.27
CA LYS A 2 -45.88 -24.07 -21.72
C LYS A 2 -44.69 -24.09 -20.74
N PRO A 3 -44.15 -25.26 -20.35
CA PRO A 3 -43.07 -25.37 -19.38
C PRO A 3 -41.82 -24.53 -19.75
N GLY A 4 -41.55 -24.36 -21.05
CA GLY A 4 -40.47 -23.48 -21.53
C GLY A 4 -40.63 -22.00 -21.18
N THR A 5 -41.87 -21.48 -21.09
CA THR A 5 -42.12 -20.08 -20.73
C THR A 5 -41.82 -19.82 -19.25
N LEU A 6 -42.14 -20.79 -18.38
CA LEU A 6 -41.82 -20.71 -16.95
C LEU A 6 -40.30 -20.74 -16.70
N ALA A 7 -39.57 -21.57 -17.45
CA ALA A 7 -38.11 -21.65 -17.35
C ALA A 7 -37.43 -20.33 -17.76
N VAL A 8 -37.86 -19.71 -18.86
CA VAL A 8 -37.30 -18.42 -19.33
C VAL A 8 -37.57 -17.30 -18.32
N LEU A 9 -38.77 -17.23 -17.75
CA LEU A 9 -39.11 -16.25 -16.72
C LEU A 9 -38.26 -16.44 -15.46
N ALA A 10 -38.06 -17.68 -15.03
CA ALA A 10 -37.22 -17.99 -13.86
C ALA A 10 -35.76 -17.58 -14.07
N ILE A 11 -35.19 -17.85 -15.25
CA ILE A 11 -33.83 -17.42 -15.60
C ILE A 11 -33.73 -15.90 -15.64
N GLY A 12 -34.70 -15.22 -16.25
CA GLY A 12 -34.74 -13.76 -16.30
C GLY A 12 -34.78 -13.13 -14.90
N LEU A 13 -35.60 -13.66 -14.00
CA LEU A 13 -35.68 -13.20 -12.61
C LEU A 13 -34.38 -13.48 -11.83
N ALA A 14 -33.76 -14.64 -12.04
CA ALA A 14 -32.48 -14.97 -11.40
C ALA A 14 -31.36 -14.03 -11.88
N ALA A 15 -31.28 -13.76 -13.18
CA ALA A 15 -30.32 -12.82 -13.75
C ALA A 15 -30.56 -11.39 -13.23
N ALA A 16 -31.81 -10.93 -13.18
CA ALA A 16 -32.15 -9.63 -12.63
C ALA A 16 -31.75 -9.51 -11.14
N SER A 17 -32.03 -10.53 -10.33
CA SER A 17 -31.64 -10.57 -8.91
C SER A 17 -30.12 -10.52 -8.73
N LEU A 18 -29.37 -11.27 -9.54
CA LEU A 18 -27.90 -11.22 -9.53
C LEU A 18 -27.39 -9.82 -9.87
N CYS A 19 -27.90 -9.20 -10.93
CA CYS A 19 -27.51 -7.85 -11.34
C CYS A 19 -27.81 -6.81 -10.25
N VAL A 20 -28.97 -6.90 -9.58
CA VAL A 20 -29.33 -6.02 -8.46
C VAL A 20 -28.36 -6.21 -7.29
N ARG A 21 -28.04 -7.46 -6.94
CA ARG A 21 -27.08 -7.76 -5.87
C ARG A 21 -25.68 -7.23 -6.19
N LEU A 22 -25.25 -7.36 -7.44
CA LEU A 22 -23.98 -6.80 -7.92
C LEU A 22 -24.01 -5.26 -7.93
N GLY A 23 -25.15 -4.64 -8.28
CA GLY A 23 -25.34 -3.20 -8.21
C GLY A 23 -25.21 -2.66 -6.78
N PHE A 24 -25.86 -3.31 -5.81
CA PHE A 24 -25.69 -2.95 -4.39
C PHE A 24 -24.25 -3.14 -3.91
N TRP A 25 -23.56 -4.18 -4.40
CA TRP A 25 -22.15 -4.38 -4.09
C TRP A 25 -21.25 -3.30 -4.70
N GLN A 26 -21.54 -2.84 -5.93
CA GLN A 26 -20.82 -1.71 -6.54
C GLN A 26 -21.01 -0.43 -5.73
N VAL A 27 -22.25 -0.14 -5.30
CA VAL A 27 -22.54 1.03 -4.46
C VAL A 27 -21.83 0.96 -3.12
N SER A 28 -21.85 -0.19 -2.43
CA SER A 28 -21.19 -0.32 -1.13
C SER A 28 -19.67 -0.13 -1.24
N LEU A 29 -19.05 -0.64 -2.31
CA LEU A 29 -17.65 -0.41 -2.60
C LEU A 29 -17.35 1.08 -2.84
N SER A 30 -18.16 1.77 -3.65
CA SER A 30 -18.00 3.22 -3.88
C SER A 30 -18.16 4.04 -2.60
N SER A 31 -19.12 3.71 -1.74
CA SER A 31 -19.32 4.41 -0.47
C SER A 31 -18.14 4.21 0.49
N ALA A 32 -17.57 2.99 0.55
CA ALA A 32 -16.39 2.71 1.36
C ALA A 32 -15.17 3.52 0.89
N LEU A 33 -15.01 3.68 -0.43
CA LEU A 33 -13.97 4.55 -0.99
C LEU A 33 -14.25 6.03 -0.74
N ALA A 34 -15.51 6.48 -0.75
CA ALA A 34 -15.86 7.88 -0.52
C ALA A 34 -15.82 8.32 0.96
N ALA A 35 -15.75 7.37 1.89
CA ALA A 35 -15.69 7.67 3.31
C ALA A 35 -14.47 8.52 3.69
N GLU A 36 -14.62 9.35 4.71
CA GLU A 36 -13.50 10.12 5.26
C GLU A 36 -12.40 9.18 5.77
N PRO A 37 -11.12 9.54 5.55
CA PRO A 37 -10.01 8.75 6.08
C PRO A 37 -10.12 8.61 7.59
N LEU A 38 -9.99 7.38 8.09
CA LEU A 38 -9.88 7.14 9.52
C LEU A 38 -8.53 7.66 10.01
N GLU A 39 -8.54 8.64 10.91
CA GLU A 39 -7.32 9.07 11.59
C GLU A 39 -6.82 7.96 12.51
N VAL A 40 -5.58 7.53 12.30
CA VAL A 40 -4.93 6.46 13.04
C VAL A 40 -3.73 7.03 13.79
N ALA A 41 -3.79 6.92 15.10
CA ALA A 41 -2.72 7.30 16.03
C ALA A 41 -2.29 6.10 16.88
N GLN A 42 -1.37 6.31 17.81
CA GLN A 42 -0.99 5.27 18.78
C GLN A 42 -2.06 5.09 19.86
N PRO A 43 -2.37 3.86 20.29
CA PRO A 43 -1.84 2.58 19.77
C PRO A 43 -2.41 2.23 18.39
N LEU A 44 -1.57 1.66 17.51
CA LEU A 44 -1.99 1.31 16.15
C LEU A 44 -3.03 0.19 16.17
N PRO A 45 -4.12 0.31 15.39
CA PRO A 45 -5.14 -0.73 15.27
C PRO A 45 -4.60 -1.95 14.53
N GLY A 46 -5.18 -3.11 14.83
CA GLY A 46 -4.93 -4.34 14.09
C GLY A 46 -5.49 -4.30 12.66
N MET A 47 -5.00 -5.20 11.80
CA MET A 47 -5.38 -5.26 10.39
C MET A 47 -6.91 -5.29 10.15
N PRO A 48 -7.73 -6.09 10.86
CA PRO A 48 -9.18 -6.16 10.58
C PRO A 48 -9.94 -4.83 10.72
N THR A 49 -9.38 -3.87 11.46
CA THR A 49 -9.99 -2.55 11.67
C THR A 49 -9.71 -1.58 10.51
N VAL A 50 -8.57 -1.75 9.83
CA VAL A 50 -8.06 -0.83 8.80
C VAL A 50 -8.01 -1.44 7.41
N GLU A 51 -8.26 -2.74 7.28
CA GLU A 51 -8.24 -3.48 6.02
C GLU A 51 -9.11 -2.81 4.96
N ASP A 52 -8.49 -2.48 3.82
CA ASP A 52 -9.13 -1.85 2.67
C ASP A 52 -9.82 -0.50 2.96
N ARG A 53 -9.51 0.12 4.10
CA ARG A 53 -10.00 1.45 4.47
C ARG A 53 -8.98 2.52 4.15
N ARG A 54 -9.50 3.70 3.80
CA ARG A 54 -8.70 4.92 3.79
C ARG A 54 -8.36 5.31 5.22
N ILE A 55 -7.09 5.49 5.50
CA ILE A 55 -6.59 5.95 6.79
C ILE A 55 -5.65 7.13 6.62
N GLU A 56 -5.53 7.95 7.66
CA GLU A 56 -4.56 9.03 7.77
C GLU A 56 -3.64 8.76 8.96
N VAL A 57 -2.33 8.80 8.73
CA VAL A 57 -1.31 8.62 9.77
C VAL A 57 -0.37 9.81 9.77
N PHE A 58 -0.11 10.40 10.94
CA PHE A 58 0.85 11.49 11.08
C PHE A 58 2.21 10.97 11.55
N GLY A 59 3.29 11.44 10.92
CA GLY A 59 4.64 11.10 11.34
C GLY A 59 5.72 11.76 10.50
N ALA A 60 6.96 11.33 10.72
CA ALA A 60 8.13 11.79 9.98
C ALA A 60 8.74 10.65 9.15
N PHE A 61 8.98 10.90 7.86
CA PHE A 61 9.64 9.92 7.00
C PHE A 61 11.10 9.73 7.38
N ASP A 62 11.50 8.46 7.58
CA ASP A 62 12.90 8.06 7.68
C ASP A 62 13.44 7.68 6.29
N GLU A 63 13.88 8.69 5.53
CA GLU A 63 14.46 8.50 4.20
C GLU A 63 15.85 7.87 4.21
N SER A 64 16.44 7.74 5.40
CA SER A 64 17.72 7.08 5.58
C SER A 64 17.59 5.56 5.48
N ARG A 65 16.37 5.00 5.62
CA ARG A 65 16.12 3.55 5.63
C ARG A 65 14.98 3.19 4.69
N GLN A 66 15.28 2.94 3.41
CA GLN A 66 14.25 2.74 2.38
C GLN A 66 14.28 1.32 1.79
N VAL A 67 13.12 0.81 1.40
CA VAL A 67 12.96 -0.49 0.75
C VAL A 67 12.38 -0.28 -0.64
N LEU A 68 13.02 -0.84 -1.66
CA LEU A 68 12.56 -0.87 -3.03
C LEU A 68 11.94 -2.23 -3.34
N LEU A 69 10.66 -2.24 -3.67
CA LEU A 69 9.99 -3.43 -4.15
C LEU A 69 10.25 -3.56 -5.65
N SER A 70 11.05 -4.57 -6.01
CA SER A 70 11.57 -4.78 -7.36
C SER A 70 10.62 -5.58 -8.26
N GLY A 71 10.74 -5.33 -9.58
CA GLY A 71 9.90 -5.93 -10.62
C GLY A 71 8.44 -5.56 -10.49
N ARG A 72 8.19 -4.28 -10.23
CA ARG A 72 6.88 -3.66 -10.33
C ARG A 72 6.81 -3.02 -11.70
N GLY A 73 6.11 -3.66 -12.63
CA GLY A 73 5.86 -3.07 -13.95
C GLY A 73 4.65 -2.13 -13.89
N GLN A 74 4.71 -1.00 -14.58
CA GLN A 74 3.56 -0.11 -14.75
C GLN A 74 3.47 0.33 -16.21
N ALA A 75 2.31 0.10 -16.85
CA ALA A 75 2.07 0.42 -18.26
C ALA A 75 3.22 -0.03 -19.18
N GLU A 76 3.59 -1.32 -19.09
CA GLU A 76 4.69 -1.96 -19.85
C GLU A 76 6.11 -1.48 -19.53
N LEU A 77 6.26 -0.49 -18.64
CA LEU A 77 7.56 0.00 -18.20
C LEU A 77 8.05 -0.74 -16.95
N PRO A 78 9.34 -1.11 -16.87
CA PRO A 78 9.93 -1.64 -15.65
C PRO A 78 10.07 -0.56 -14.59
N GLY A 79 9.99 -0.96 -13.33
CA GLY A 79 10.24 -0.06 -12.22
C GLY A 79 10.21 -0.75 -10.87
N VAL A 80 10.19 0.09 -9.84
CA VAL A 80 10.18 -0.29 -8.44
C VAL A 80 9.13 0.50 -7.69
N GLU A 81 8.55 -0.08 -6.65
CA GLU A 81 7.78 0.71 -5.68
C GLU A 81 8.69 1.11 -4.53
N VAL A 82 8.61 2.38 -4.13
CA VAL A 82 9.43 2.94 -3.06
C VAL A 82 8.67 2.85 -1.75
N VAL A 83 9.20 2.11 -0.79
CA VAL A 83 8.64 1.99 0.55
C VAL A 83 9.56 2.71 1.53
N THR A 84 8.99 3.66 2.27
CA THR A 84 9.71 4.46 3.25
C THR A 84 8.98 4.40 4.59
N PRO A 85 9.68 4.12 5.70
CA PRO A 85 9.11 4.16 7.03
C PRO A 85 8.66 5.57 7.40
N LEU A 86 7.45 5.68 7.94
CA LEU A 86 6.91 6.87 8.58
C LEU A 86 6.98 6.62 10.08
N VAL A 87 7.92 7.27 10.76
CA VAL A 87 8.12 7.18 12.21
C VAL A 87 7.05 8.02 12.89
N LEU A 88 6.30 7.41 13.81
CA LEU A 88 5.24 8.08 14.55
C LEU A 88 5.84 8.90 15.71
N PRO A 89 5.09 9.88 16.25
CA PRO A 89 5.54 10.66 17.40
C PRO A 89 6.00 9.76 18.57
N GLY A 90 7.19 10.02 19.11
CA GLY A 90 7.79 9.21 20.19
C GLY A 90 8.80 8.15 19.70
N ASP A 91 9.11 8.11 18.40
CA ASP A 91 10.27 7.45 17.76
C ASP A 91 10.45 5.94 18.00
N SER A 92 9.47 5.27 18.58
CA SER A 92 9.54 3.83 18.91
C SER A 92 8.83 2.93 17.90
N LEU A 93 7.94 3.51 17.08
CA LEU A 93 7.05 2.80 16.18
C LEU A 93 6.99 3.49 14.82
N ALA A 94 7.01 2.72 13.74
CA ALA A 94 6.86 3.23 12.39
C ALA A 94 5.84 2.42 11.57
N VAL A 95 5.20 3.10 10.63
CA VAL A 95 4.36 2.50 9.59
C VAL A 95 5.15 2.51 8.29
N LEU A 96 5.24 1.36 7.61
CA LEU A 96 5.82 1.34 6.27
C LEU A 96 4.85 1.96 5.27
N VAL A 97 5.29 2.97 4.54
CA VAL A 97 4.47 3.66 3.53
C VAL A 97 5.04 3.37 2.15
N ASN A 98 4.25 2.73 1.29
CA ASN A 98 4.51 2.64 -0.13
C ASN A 98 4.15 3.97 -0.78
N ARG A 99 5.18 4.73 -1.17
CA ARG A 99 5.11 6.07 -1.78
C ARG A 99 4.82 6.03 -3.27
N GLY A 100 4.62 4.85 -3.84
CA GLY A 100 4.29 4.65 -5.24
C GLY A 100 5.45 4.15 -6.09
N TRP A 101 5.22 4.17 -7.40
CA TRP A 101 6.08 3.55 -8.41
C TRP A 101 7.08 4.55 -9.01
N LEU A 102 8.31 4.10 -9.17
CA LEU A 102 9.38 4.84 -9.81
C LEU A 102 9.90 4.03 -11.00
N TYR A 103 9.98 4.68 -12.16
CA TYR A 103 10.64 4.10 -13.32
C TYR A 103 12.11 3.83 -13.01
N ALA A 104 12.52 2.58 -13.23
CA ALA A 104 13.92 2.17 -13.16
C ALA A 104 14.08 0.85 -13.93
N PRO A 105 15.20 0.63 -14.64
CA PRO A 105 15.43 -0.64 -15.32
C PRO A 105 15.52 -1.81 -14.33
N ASP A 106 16.05 -1.55 -13.14
CA ASP A 106 16.07 -2.45 -11.99
C ASP A 106 16.16 -1.64 -10.68
N ALA A 107 16.19 -2.33 -9.54
CA ALA A 107 16.29 -1.67 -8.24
C ALA A 107 17.66 -1.04 -7.95
N VAL A 108 18.74 -1.51 -8.58
CA VAL A 108 20.11 -0.98 -8.38
C VAL A 108 20.23 0.43 -8.97
N HIS A 109 19.56 0.66 -10.09
CA HIS A 109 19.56 1.94 -10.80
C HIS A 109 18.47 2.90 -10.33
N ALA A 110 17.57 2.46 -9.45
CA ALA A 110 16.57 3.33 -8.86
C ALA A 110 17.23 4.37 -7.93
N ARG A 111 16.74 5.62 -8.00
CA ARG A 111 17.24 6.74 -7.20
C ARG A 111 16.10 7.41 -6.41
N PRO A 112 15.53 6.74 -5.39
CA PRO A 112 14.46 7.34 -4.57
C PRO A 112 14.90 8.59 -3.79
N GLN A 113 16.20 8.78 -3.55
CA GLN A 113 16.78 9.92 -2.85
C GLN A 113 16.61 11.26 -3.58
N ASP A 114 16.38 11.22 -4.90
CA ASP A 114 16.12 12.40 -5.71
C ASP A 114 14.68 12.92 -5.50
N PHE A 115 13.82 12.09 -4.90
CA PHE A 115 12.40 12.34 -4.67
C PHE A 115 12.09 12.32 -3.16
N ARG A 116 12.63 13.30 -2.45
CA ARG A 116 12.44 13.46 -1.00
C ARG A 116 11.02 13.92 -0.66
N GLU A 117 10.45 13.30 0.35
CA GLU A 117 9.20 13.69 0.98
C GLU A 117 9.36 14.90 1.88
N ARG A 118 8.32 15.72 1.89
CA ARG A 118 8.15 16.69 2.96
C ARG A 118 7.74 15.96 4.24
N SER A 119 8.43 16.27 5.33
CA SER A 119 8.27 15.58 6.62
C SER A 119 8.55 16.57 7.78
N PRO A 120 7.86 16.48 8.93
CA PRO A 120 6.73 15.59 9.22
C PRO A 120 5.45 15.99 8.48
N ARG A 121 4.57 15.03 8.18
CA ARG A 121 3.25 15.27 7.58
C ARG A 121 2.24 14.17 7.87
N ALA A 122 0.97 14.48 7.67
CA ALA A 122 -0.09 13.49 7.58
C ALA A 122 -0.04 12.79 6.21
N VAL A 123 -0.10 11.47 6.23
CA VAL A 123 -0.07 10.60 5.05
C VAL A 123 -1.41 9.89 4.94
N ARG A 124 -2.10 10.08 3.82
CA ARG A 124 -3.36 9.43 3.51
C ARG A 124 -3.10 8.22 2.61
N GLY A 125 -3.67 7.09 2.98
CA GLY A 125 -3.46 5.86 2.22
C GLY A 125 -4.47 4.78 2.50
N ILE A 126 -4.27 3.61 1.90
CA ILE A 126 -5.04 2.41 2.18
C ILE A 126 -4.14 1.42 2.92
N ALA A 127 -4.57 0.95 4.09
CA ALA A 127 -3.82 -0.05 4.82
C ALA A 127 -3.94 -1.41 4.12
N ARG A 128 -2.81 -2.10 3.98
CA ARG A 128 -2.69 -3.41 3.34
C ARG A 128 -1.88 -4.35 4.22
N ALA A 129 -2.27 -5.62 4.21
CA ALA A 129 -1.54 -6.65 4.94
C ALA A 129 -0.15 -6.84 4.33
N MET A 130 0.86 -6.97 5.18
CA MET A 130 2.18 -7.37 4.72
C MET A 130 2.16 -8.82 4.20
N GLY A 131 2.80 -9.04 3.06
CA GLY A 131 2.79 -10.33 2.39
C GLY A 131 3.79 -11.28 3.01
N ARG A 132 3.32 -12.27 3.79
CA ARG A 132 4.10 -13.46 4.16
C ARG A 132 4.15 -14.42 2.97
N ARG A 133 4.91 -14.08 1.92
CA ARG A 133 5.19 -15.05 0.86
C ARG A 133 6.41 -15.87 1.26
N GLY A 134 6.14 -17.07 1.75
CA GLY A 134 7.15 -18.11 1.94
C GLY A 134 7.95 -18.28 0.65
N ALA A 135 9.28 -18.22 0.78
CA ALA A 135 10.27 -18.34 -0.29
C ALA A 135 10.37 -17.16 -1.28
N GLY A 136 10.24 -15.92 -0.81
CA GLY A 136 10.72 -14.74 -1.56
C GLY A 136 12.22 -14.57 -1.41
N LEU A 137 12.93 -14.31 -2.51
CA LEU A 137 14.37 -13.98 -2.51
C LEU A 137 14.73 -12.97 -1.40
N PRO A 138 15.88 -13.13 -0.73
CA PRO A 138 16.23 -12.33 0.44
C PRO A 138 16.30 -10.83 0.11
N TYR A 139 16.12 -10.01 1.13
CA TYR A 139 16.41 -8.58 1.03
C TYR A 139 17.88 -8.38 0.66
N PHE A 140 18.14 -7.73 -0.47
CA PHE A 140 19.49 -7.39 -0.90
C PHE A 140 19.78 -5.94 -0.52
N ALA A 141 20.90 -5.69 0.16
CA ALA A 141 21.35 -4.31 0.36
C ALA A 141 21.88 -3.77 -0.98
N LEU A 142 21.27 -2.70 -1.47
CA LEU A 142 21.70 -2.00 -2.69
C LEU A 142 22.76 -0.95 -2.35
N GLU A 143 22.52 -0.22 -1.27
CA GLU A 143 23.41 0.80 -0.73
C GLU A 143 23.31 0.73 0.78
N ARG A 144 24.44 0.63 1.47
CA ARG A 144 24.47 0.65 2.93
C ARG A 144 25.75 1.35 3.38
N ASP A 145 25.59 2.59 3.80
CA ASP A 145 26.58 3.32 4.58
C ASP A 145 26.08 3.44 6.03
N THR A 146 26.87 4.08 6.89
CA THR A 146 26.56 4.41 8.27
C THR A 146 25.28 5.24 8.43
N THR A 147 24.96 6.05 7.41
CA THR A 147 23.84 7.00 7.44
C THR A 147 22.68 6.60 6.54
N HIS A 148 22.89 5.82 5.47
CA HIS A 148 21.84 5.46 4.51
C HIS A 148 21.83 3.96 4.24
N ALA A 149 20.64 3.37 4.26
CA ALA A 149 20.40 1.98 3.93
C ALA A 149 19.23 1.87 2.94
N LEU A 150 19.53 1.34 1.77
CA LEU A 150 18.59 1.06 0.70
C LEU A 150 18.58 -0.45 0.45
N TRP A 151 17.42 -1.07 0.61
CA TRP A 151 17.24 -2.50 0.35
C TRP A 151 16.37 -2.73 -0.88
N SER A 152 16.62 -3.81 -1.59
CA SER A 152 15.73 -4.36 -2.61
C SER A 152 15.05 -5.61 -2.09
N ALA A 153 13.74 -5.72 -2.29
CA ALA A 153 12.94 -6.89 -1.96
C ALA A 153 11.86 -7.14 -3.02
N ARG A 154 11.20 -8.30 -2.98
CA ARG A 154 10.02 -8.60 -3.82
C ARG A 154 8.70 -8.44 -3.04
N SER A 155 8.76 -8.54 -1.72
CA SER A 155 7.61 -8.43 -0.81
C SER A 155 8.04 -7.84 0.53
N LEU A 156 7.10 -7.17 1.19
CA LEU A 156 7.24 -6.72 2.57
C LEU A 156 6.93 -7.90 3.50
N ASP A 157 7.98 -8.54 4.02
CA ASP A 157 7.88 -9.66 4.96
C ASP A 157 8.20 -9.14 6.37
N PRO A 158 7.23 -9.16 7.30
CA PRO A 158 7.41 -8.56 8.63
C PRO A 158 8.58 -9.17 9.40
N ASP A 159 8.82 -10.48 9.27
CA ASP A 159 9.81 -11.19 10.07
C ASP A 159 11.24 -10.80 9.62
N THR A 160 11.40 -10.52 8.33
CA THR A 160 12.69 -10.07 7.77
C THR A 160 12.89 -8.56 7.89
N LEU A 161 11.81 -7.78 7.96
CA LEU A 161 11.85 -6.32 8.08
C LEU A 161 12.18 -5.88 9.51
N ALA A 162 11.59 -6.50 10.53
CA ALA A 162 11.69 -6.05 11.93
C ALA A 162 13.15 -5.93 12.41
N VAL A 163 14.04 -6.81 11.96
CA VAL A 163 15.47 -6.80 12.35
C VAL A 163 16.31 -5.73 11.64
N ARG A 164 15.76 -5.01 10.65
CA ARG A 164 16.49 -4.03 9.81
C ARG A 164 16.28 -2.59 10.23
N PHE A 165 15.28 -2.33 11.06
CA PHE A 165 14.94 -0.99 11.52
C PHE A 165 15.19 -0.87 13.03
N PRO A 166 15.53 0.34 13.51
CA PRO A 166 15.78 0.59 14.93
C PRO A 166 14.49 0.74 15.76
N TYR A 167 13.32 0.73 15.11
CA TYR A 167 12.00 0.90 15.71
C TYR A 167 11.08 -0.28 15.39
N ALA A 168 10.03 -0.45 16.19
CA ALA A 168 8.98 -1.42 15.91
C ALA A 168 8.22 -1.04 14.63
N LEU A 169 7.71 -2.03 13.91
CA LEU A 169 6.91 -1.82 12.71
C LEU A 169 5.45 -2.16 12.96
N ALA A 170 4.55 -1.37 12.38
CA ALA A 170 3.14 -1.71 12.29
C ALA A 170 2.95 -3.08 11.59
N PRO A 171 1.90 -3.86 11.93
CA PRO A 171 1.65 -5.17 11.33
C PRO A 171 1.09 -5.10 9.89
N TRP A 172 0.95 -3.89 9.34
CA TRP A 172 0.46 -3.59 8.01
C TRP A 172 1.29 -2.45 7.40
N PHE A 173 1.19 -2.27 6.09
CA PHE A 173 1.80 -1.16 5.38
C PHE A 173 0.72 -0.26 4.76
N LEU A 174 1.06 0.98 4.52
CA LEU A 174 0.17 1.98 3.95
C LEU A 174 0.51 2.20 2.47
N LEU A 175 -0.45 2.00 1.56
CA LEU A 175 -0.32 2.45 0.18
C LEU A 175 -0.76 3.91 0.11
N GLU A 176 0.17 4.84 -0.12
CA GLU A 176 -0.13 6.27 -0.16
C GLU A 176 -0.98 6.62 -1.39
N LEU A 177 -2.04 7.40 -1.17
CA LEU A 177 -2.91 7.89 -2.23
C LEU A 177 -2.40 9.23 -2.79
N PRO A 178 -2.65 9.53 -4.08
CA PRO A 178 -2.39 10.86 -4.62
C PRO A 178 -3.25 11.90 -3.90
N GLY A 179 -2.72 13.10 -3.71
CA GLY A 179 -3.43 14.16 -2.99
C GLY A 179 -2.65 15.47 -2.91
N LYS A 180 -3.27 16.47 -2.27
CA LYS A 180 -2.64 17.78 -2.08
C LYS A 180 -1.39 17.66 -1.19
N GLY A 181 -0.28 18.22 -1.63
CA GLY A 181 1.00 18.19 -0.90
C GLY A 181 1.79 16.89 -1.04
N VAL A 182 1.31 15.97 -1.87
CA VAL A 182 2.01 14.74 -2.24
C VAL A 182 2.86 15.00 -3.48
N PRO A 183 4.16 14.63 -3.51
CA PRO A 183 5.00 14.80 -4.69
C PRO A 183 4.48 14.03 -5.91
N GLU A 184 4.80 14.52 -7.12
CA GLU A 184 4.43 13.86 -8.38
C GLU A 184 5.11 12.50 -8.55
N LYS A 185 6.34 12.37 -8.05
CA LYS A 185 7.12 11.13 -8.06
C LYS A 185 7.51 10.74 -6.62
N PRO A 186 7.51 9.46 -6.27
CA PRO A 186 7.06 8.30 -7.07
C PRO A 186 5.56 8.37 -7.41
N LEU A 187 5.16 7.74 -8.53
CA LEU A 187 3.81 7.76 -9.06
C LEU A 187 2.88 6.93 -8.17
N ARG A 188 1.92 7.58 -7.51
CA ARG A 188 0.91 6.91 -6.68
C ARG A 188 -0.26 6.49 -7.54
N SER A 189 -0.52 5.19 -7.56
CA SER A 189 -1.67 4.67 -8.30
C SER A 189 -2.92 4.82 -7.45
N PRO A 190 -4.00 5.41 -7.98
CA PRO A 190 -5.29 5.30 -7.33
C PRO A 190 -5.71 3.81 -7.26
N PRO A 191 -6.48 3.41 -6.23
CA PRO A 191 -7.04 2.07 -6.10
C PRO A 191 -8.05 1.74 -7.20
#